data_AF-A0AAV0MLM0-F1
#
_entry.id   AF-A0AAV0MLM0-F1
#
_cell.length_a   1.000
_cell.length_b   1.000
_cell.length_c   1.000
_cell.angle_alpha   90.00
_cell.angle_beta   90.00
_cell.angle_gamma   90.00
#
_symmetry.space_group_name_H-M   'P 1'
#
loop_
_entity.id
_entity.type
_entity.pdbx_description
1 polymer ?
#
loop_
_entity_poly.entity_id
_entity_poly.type
_entity_poly.pdbx_seq_one_letter_code
_entity_poly.pdbx_strand_id
1 'polypeptide(L)'
;MGWPYVGETLQLYSQHPNLFFATRKKRYGDVFKTSILGCPCVVLASPDAARFVLVTGSHLFKPTYPRTKEMLIAASAAVVSTFHELKKYSFDVAVLAVFGEVVVDPRCKRELSRDYGIVEKGYNSFPTRIPGTAYHAAVSARKRLGEIVREIITRERNNKEKKEGLLLGQLLDFKDGEGGTLTDEEIADNLIGVVFAARDTTASVLTWVLKFLADDRKLLEAVKVGGRYI
;
A
#
# COMPACT_ATOMS: atom_id res chain seq x y z
N MET A 1 13.40 -10.79 -34.80
CA MET A 1 14.06 -11.91 -34.09
C MET A 1 15.52 -11.89 -34.49
N GLY A 2 16.38 -11.36 -33.61
CA GLY A 2 17.80 -11.09 -33.87
C GLY A 2 18.72 -12.32 -33.72
N TRP A 3 19.99 -12.10 -33.38
CA TRP A 3 21.01 -13.15 -33.29
C TRP A 3 20.75 -14.14 -32.15
N PRO A 4 21.18 -15.42 -32.26
CA PRO A 4 21.10 -16.39 -31.17
C PRO A 4 21.77 -15.84 -29.90
N TYR A 5 21.16 -16.06 -28.73
CA TYR A 5 21.62 -15.64 -27.40
C TYR A 5 21.68 -14.13 -27.11
N VAL A 6 22.00 -13.28 -28.08
CA VAL A 6 22.15 -11.83 -27.90
C VAL A 6 20.93 -11.05 -28.38
N GLY A 7 20.11 -11.65 -29.26
CA GLY A 7 18.91 -11.02 -29.79
C GLY A 7 19.23 -9.74 -30.57
N GLU A 8 18.52 -8.67 -30.28
CA GLU A 8 18.70 -7.34 -30.88
C GLU A 8 19.46 -6.38 -29.96
N THR A 9 20.06 -6.91 -28.88
CA THR A 9 20.77 -6.14 -27.86
C THR A 9 21.83 -5.22 -28.45
N LEU A 10 22.69 -5.72 -29.33
CA LEU A 10 23.74 -4.89 -29.93
C LEU A 10 23.16 -3.69 -30.70
N GLN A 11 22.02 -3.87 -31.40
CA GLN A 11 21.34 -2.78 -32.11
C GLN A 11 20.67 -1.80 -31.15
N LEU A 12 20.18 -2.27 -30.00
CA LEU A 12 19.63 -1.42 -28.94
C LEU A 12 20.72 -0.54 -28.31
N TYR A 13 21.93 -1.07 -28.14
CA TYR A 13 23.04 -0.37 -27.48
C TYR A 13 23.92 0.44 -28.45
N SER A 14 23.94 0.11 -29.75
CA SER A 14 24.73 0.84 -30.75
C SER A 14 23.99 2.01 -31.40
N GLN A 15 22.68 2.13 -31.18
CA GLN A 15 21.84 3.18 -31.74
C GLN A 15 21.18 4.00 -30.63
N HIS A 16 20.67 5.18 -30.97
CA HIS A 16 19.80 5.92 -30.06
C HIS A 16 18.57 5.06 -29.70
N PRO A 17 18.23 4.88 -28.41
CA PRO A 17 17.13 4.00 -27.99
C PRO A 17 15.80 4.32 -28.67
N ASN A 18 15.51 5.61 -28.83
CA ASN A 18 14.28 6.07 -29.49
C ASN A 18 14.21 5.63 -30.95
N LEU A 19 15.34 5.60 -31.66
CA LEU A 19 15.41 5.13 -33.04
C LEU A 19 15.13 3.63 -33.13
N PHE A 20 15.71 2.86 -32.20
CA PHE A 20 15.52 1.42 -32.12
C PHE A 20 14.03 1.06 -31.98
N PHE A 21 13.33 1.70 -31.03
CA PHE A 21 11.92 1.45 -30.77
C PHE A 21 11.01 2.03 -31.85
N ALA A 22 11.28 3.23 -32.36
CA ALA A 22 10.47 3.84 -33.42
C ALA A 22 10.51 3.02 -34.72
N THR A 23 11.68 2.51 -35.09
CA THR A 23 11.84 1.69 -36.31
C THR A 23 11.06 0.38 -36.20
N ARG A 24 11.05 -0.26 -35.03
CA ARG A 24 10.34 -1.52 -34.79
C ARG A 24 8.84 -1.32 -34.64
N LYS A 25 8.43 -0.24 -33.98
CA LYS A 25 7.02 0.19 -33.96
C LYS A 25 6.49 0.41 -35.38
N LYS A 26 7.25 1.13 -36.22
CA LYS A 26 6.88 1.36 -37.63
C LYS A 26 6.79 0.05 -38.43
N ARG A 27 7.62 -0.94 -38.12
CA ARG A 27 7.72 -2.20 -38.88
C ARG A 27 6.76 -3.29 -38.41
N TYR A 28 6.49 -3.37 -37.11
CA TYR A 28 5.80 -4.49 -36.47
C TYR A 28 4.52 -4.06 -35.73
N GLY A 29 4.23 -2.76 -35.66
CA GLY A 29 3.06 -2.21 -34.99
C GLY A 29 3.30 -1.90 -33.51
N ASP A 30 2.21 -1.55 -32.82
CA ASP A 30 2.24 -1.11 -31.42
C ASP A 30 2.58 -2.21 -30.41
N VAL A 31 2.49 -3.48 -30.81
CA VAL A 31 2.86 -4.63 -29.99
C VAL A 31 3.75 -5.55 -30.80
N PHE A 32 4.99 -5.74 -30.35
CA PHE A 32 5.94 -6.57 -31.07
C PHE A 32 6.85 -7.39 -30.16
N LYS A 33 7.32 -8.53 -30.68
CA LYS A 33 8.26 -9.41 -30.00
C LYS A 33 9.70 -9.05 -30.37
N THR A 34 10.57 -9.07 -29.38
CA THR A 34 12.03 -8.92 -29.55
C THR A 34 12.75 -9.80 -28.53
N SER A 35 14.08 -9.83 -28.59
CA SER A 35 14.92 -10.44 -27.58
C SER A 35 16.02 -9.45 -27.20
N ILE A 36 16.08 -9.10 -25.92
CA ILE A 36 17.05 -8.14 -25.36
C ILE A 36 17.74 -8.83 -24.19
N LEU A 37 19.07 -8.77 -24.16
CA LEU A 37 19.95 -9.42 -23.20
C LEU A 37 19.69 -10.94 -23.07
N GLY A 38 19.32 -11.58 -24.19
CA GLY A 38 18.96 -12.99 -24.23
C GLY A 38 17.58 -13.32 -23.65
N CYS A 39 16.83 -12.32 -23.18
CA CYS A 39 15.47 -12.48 -22.69
C CYS A 39 14.46 -12.21 -23.83
N PRO A 40 13.57 -13.17 -24.16
CA PRO A 40 12.42 -12.89 -25.00
C PRO A 40 11.51 -11.85 -24.33
N CYS A 41 11.17 -10.79 -25.04
CA CYS A 41 10.36 -9.70 -24.52
C CYS A 41 9.27 -9.29 -25.51
N VAL A 42 8.13 -8.87 -24.98
CA VAL A 42 7.07 -8.20 -25.75
C VAL A 42 7.13 -6.71 -25.40
N VAL A 43 7.27 -5.87 -26.40
CA VAL A 43 7.24 -4.41 -26.25
C VAL A 43 5.84 -3.92 -26.54
N LEU A 44 5.32 -3.08 -25.64
CA LEU A 44 4.02 -2.43 -25.74
C LEU A 44 4.25 -0.93 -25.97
N ALA A 45 3.83 -0.42 -27.12
CA ALA A 45 4.07 0.95 -27.56
C ALA A 45 2.76 1.74 -27.81
N SER A 46 1.63 1.26 -27.28
CA SER A 46 0.35 1.98 -27.27
C SER A 46 -0.11 2.29 -25.84
N PRO A 47 -0.83 3.41 -25.63
CA PRO A 47 -1.42 3.76 -24.34
C PRO A 47 -2.36 2.68 -23.79
N ASP A 48 -3.16 2.04 -24.64
CA ASP A 48 -4.12 1.02 -24.22
C ASP A 48 -3.43 -0.26 -23.70
N ALA A 49 -2.38 -0.71 -24.39
CA ALA A 49 -1.62 -1.87 -23.96
C ALA A 49 -0.85 -1.59 -22.66
N ALA A 50 -0.28 -0.39 -22.52
CA ALA A 50 0.34 0.06 -21.27
C ALA A 50 -0.68 0.10 -20.12
N ARG A 51 -1.88 0.64 -20.36
CA ARG A 51 -2.97 0.68 -19.37
C ARG A 51 -3.40 -0.72 -18.95
N PHE A 52 -3.51 -1.66 -19.89
CA PHE A 52 -3.85 -3.04 -19.57
C PHE A 52 -2.82 -3.68 -18.65
N VAL A 53 -1.52 -3.59 -18.96
CA VAL A 53 -0.47 -4.20 -18.14
C VAL A 53 -0.30 -3.52 -16.79
N LEU A 54 -0.41 -2.19 -16.73
CA LEU A 54 -0.14 -1.43 -15.51
C LEU A 54 -1.35 -1.29 -14.59
N VAL A 55 -2.57 -1.39 -15.11
CA VAL A 55 -3.81 -1.11 -14.36
C VAL A 55 -4.76 -2.29 -14.39
N THR A 56 -5.35 -2.60 -15.56
CA THR A 56 -6.48 -3.54 -15.66
C THR A 56 -6.10 -4.99 -15.37
N GLY A 57 -4.96 -5.43 -15.88
CA GLY A 57 -4.45 -6.80 -15.78
C GLY A 57 -3.18 -6.92 -14.95
N SER A 58 -2.87 -5.93 -14.10
CA SER A 58 -1.59 -5.85 -13.37
C SER A 58 -1.25 -7.11 -12.56
N HIS A 59 -2.24 -7.81 -12.02
CA HIS A 59 -2.07 -9.07 -11.29
C HIS A 59 -1.53 -10.23 -12.14
N LEU A 60 -1.64 -10.14 -13.48
CA LEU A 60 -1.11 -11.14 -14.41
C LEU A 60 0.39 -10.94 -14.72
N PHE A 61 0.96 -9.80 -14.31
CA PHE A 61 2.33 -9.42 -14.64
C PHE A 61 3.16 -9.22 -13.37
N LYS A 62 4.31 -9.89 -13.29
CA LYS A 62 5.29 -9.64 -12.24
C LYS A 62 6.39 -8.72 -12.76
N PRO A 63 6.69 -7.59 -12.08
CA PRO A 63 7.86 -6.79 -12.40
C PRO A 63 9.13 -7.65 -12.34
N THR A 64 9.95 -7.58 -13.37
CA THR A 64 11.23 -8.29 -13.46
C THR A 64 12.26 -7.42 -14.18
N TYR A 65 13.54 -7.66 -13.90
CA TYR A 65 14.65 -7.05 -14.62
C TYR A 65 15.52 -8.14 -15.25
N PRO A 66 16.29 -7.82 -16.30
CA PRO A 66 17.34 -8.73 -16.76
C PRO A 66 18.25 -9.12 -15.60
N ARG A 67 18.64 -10.40 -15.53
CA ARG A 67 19.43 -10.98 -14.43
C ARG A 67 20.65 -10.15 -14.04
N THR A 68 21.31 -9.52 -15.01
CA THR A 68 22.46 -8.62 -14.80
C THR A 68 22.09 -7.36 -14.00
N LYS A 69 20.92 -6.77 -14.25
CA LYS A 69 20.39 -5.67 -13.44
C LYS A 69 19.91 -6.15 -12.08
N GLU A 70 19.29 -7.33 -11.99
CA GLU A 70 18.89 -7.91 -10.69
C GLU A 70 20.10 -8.11 -9.79
N MET A 71 21.23 -8.60 -10.31
CA MET A 71 22.48 -8.77 -9.54
C MET A 71 23.10 -7.45 -9.07
N LEU A 72 23.00 -6.37 -9.86
CA LEU A 72 23.52 -5.05 -9.48
C LEU A 72 22.60 -4.31 -8.49
N ILE A 73 21.28 -4.46 -8.63
CA ILE A 73 20.29 -3.84 -7.74
C ILE A 73 20.22 -4.60 -6.40
N ALA A 74 20.26 -5.93 -6.43
CA ALA A 74 20.19 -6.77 -5.22
C ALA A 74 21.41 -6.60 -4.30
N ALA A 75 22.55 -6.12 -4.82
CA ALA A 75 23.75 -5.88 -4.03
C ALA A 75 23.70 -4.59 -3.18
N SER A 76 22.73 -3.68 -3.39
CA SER A 76 22.69 -2.40 -2.65
C SER A 76 21.31 -1.79 -2.37
N ALA A 77 20.20 -2.30 -2.91
CA ALA A 77 18.87 -1.81 -2.55
C ALA A 77 17.82 -2.91 -2.62
N ALA A 78 17.17 -3.19 -1.49
CA ALA A 78 15.96 -4.00 -1.48
C ALA A 78 14.87 -3.28 -2.30
N VAL A 79 14.40 -3.92 -3.37
CA VAL A 79 13.24 -3.44 -4.11
C VAL A 79 12.01 -3.66 -3.23
N VAL A 80 11.39 -2.58 -2.77
CA VAL A 80 10.18 -2.60 -1.95
C VAL A 80 8.99 -2.09 -2.76
N SER A 81 7.79 -2.61 -2.47
CA SER A 81 6.56 -2.01 -2.98
C SER A 81 6.23 -0.79 -2.11
N THR A 82 6.32 0.41 -2.69
CA THR A 82 6.04 1.67 -2.00
C THR A 82 4.66 1.68 -1.35
N PHE A 83 3.63 1.22 -2.08
CA PHE A 83 2.27 1.12 -1.53
C PHE A 83 2.18 0.17 -0.33
N HIS A 84 2.87 -0.97 -0.40
CA HIS A 84 2.87 -1.95 0.70
C HIS A 84 3.53 -1.38 1.96
N GLU A 85 4.66 -0.68 1.82
CA GLU A 85 5.33 -0.05 2.96
C GLU A 85 4.50 1.11 3.52
N LEU A 86 3.91 1.93 2.67
CA LEU A 86 3.03 3.02 3.09
C LEU A 86 1.74 2.54 3.74
N LYS A 87 1.23 1.35 3.40
CA LYS A 87 0.11 0.71 4.11
C LYS A 87 0.46 0.31 5.54
N LYS A 88 1.71 -0.07 5.82
CA LYS A 88 2.17 -0.35 7.19
C LYS A 88 2.32 0.96 7.96
N TYR A 89 2.99 1.95 7.34
CA TYR A 89 3.20 3.26 7.94
C TYR A 89 1.87 3.97 8.28
N SER A 90 0.93 4.01 7.33
CA SER A 90 -0.38 4.66 7.53
C SER A 90 -1.21 3.96 8.60
N PHE A 91 -1.10 2.63 8.71
CA PHE A 91 -1.73 1.89 9.79
C PHE A 91 -1.15 2.28 11.16
N ASP A 92 0.17 2.37 11.26
CA ASP A 92 0.84 2.75 12.50
C ASP A 92 0.47 4.16 12.95
N VAL A 93 0.43 5.12 12.01
CA VAL A 93 -0.02 6.49 12.29
C VAL A 93 -1.49 6.52 12.70
N ALA A 94 -2.36 5.77 12.03
CA ALA A 94 -3.77 5.69 12.39
C ALA A 94 -3.98 5.11 13.78
N VAL A 95 -3.28 4.02 14.13
CA VAL A 95 -3.33 3.43 15.47
C VAL A 95 -2.85 4.42 16.52
N LEU A 96 -1.74 5.12 16.26
CA LEU A 96 -1.21 6.14 17.17
C LEU A 96 -2.18 7.32 17.34
N ALA A 97 -2.81 7.79 16.27
CA ALA A 97 -3.78 8.90 16.35
C ALA A 97 -5.08 8.51 17.08
N VAL A 98 -5.51 7.25 16.94
CA VAL A 98 -6.77 6.76 17.50
C VAL A 98 -6.61 6.36 18.97
N PHE A 99 -5.57 5.59 19.29
CA PHE A 99 -5.35 4.99 20.61
C PHE A 99 -4.22 5.65 21.40
N GLY A 100 -3.41 6.51 20.78
CA GLY A 100 -2.22 7.09 21.41
C GLY A 100 -1.10 6.09 21.61
N GLU A 101 -0.10 6.51 22.40
CA GLU A 101 0.97 5.62 22.87
C GLU A 101 0.44 4.49 23.75
N VAL A 102 -0.85 4.44 24.13
CA VAL A 102 -1.45 3.37 24.96
C VAL A 102 -1.23 1.97 24.37
N VAL A 103 -0.95 1.88 23.07
CA VAL A 103 -0.51 0.64 22.41
C VAL A 103 1.03 0.52 22.46
N VAL A 104 1.67 0.67 23.63
CA VAL A 104 3.12 0.41 23.76
C VAL A 104 3.41 -1.09 23.68
N ASP A 105 2.44 -1.97 24.00
CA ASP A 105 2.68 -3.41 23.90
C ASP A 105 2.84 -3.85 22.44
N PRO A 106 4.05 -4.29 22.01
CA PRO A 106 4.29 -4.71 20.64
C PRO A 106 3.42 -5.91 20.24
N ARG A 107 2.96 -6.71 21.23
CA ARG A 107 2.06 -7.83 20.97
C ARG A 107 0.66 -7.35 20.59
N CYS A 108 0.06 -6.45 21.35
CA CYS A 108 -1.23 -5.84 21.01
C CYS A 108 -1.23 -5.24 19.60
N LYS A 109 -0.21 -4.43 19.26
CA LYS A 109 -0.07 -3.87 17.91
C LYS A 109 0.00 -4.94 16.81
N ARG A 110 0.74 -6.03 17.04
CA ARG A 110 0.83 -7.15 16.08
C ARG A 110 -0.52 -7.86 15.90
N GLU A 111 -1.23 -8.12 16.99
CA GLU A 111 -2.55 -8.77 16.94
C GLU A 111 -3.57 -7.88 16.23
N LEU A 112 -3.58 -6.58 16.52
CA LEU A 112 -4.38 -5.57 15.83
C LEU A 112 -4.08 -5.61 14.32
N SER A 113 -2.81 -5.45 13.93
CA SER A 113 -2.39 -5.44 12.52
C SER A 113 -2.76 -6.72 11.78
N ARG A 114 -2.57 -7.88 12.42
CA ARG A 114 -2.94 -9.19 11.87
C ARG A 114 -4.45 -9.26 11.59
N ASP A 115 -5.28 -8.97 12.59
CA ASP A 115 -6.72 -9.15 12.46
C ASP A 115 -7.35 -8.11 11.53
N TYR A 116 -6.82 -6.88 11.48
CA TYR A 116 -7.17 -5.91 10.44
C TYR A 116 -6.89 -6.40 9.03
N GLY A 117 -5.71 -6.99 8.80
CA GLY A 117 -5.36 -7.54 7.49
C GLY A 117 -6.30 -8.68 7.06
N ILE A 118 -6.86 -9.42 8.01
CA ILE A 118 -7.87 -10.46 7.72
C ILE A 118 -9.23 -9.82 7.40
N VAL A 119 -9.65 -8.82 8.19
CA VAL A 119 -10.91 -8.09 7.95
C VAL A 119 -10.90 -7.42 6.57
N GLU A 120 -9.83 -6.73 6.21
CA GLU A 120 -9.66 -6.09 4.90
C GLU A 120 -9.81 -7.08 3.73
N LYS A 121 -9.18 -8.25 3.84
CA LYS A 121 -9.26 -9.30 2.82
C LYS A 121 -10.69 -9.84 2.67
N GLY A 122 -11.40 -10.03 3.77
CA GLY A 122 -12.79 -10.50 3.71
C GLY A 122 -13.80 -9.43 3.35
N TYR A 123 -13.54 -8.15 3.65
CA TYR A 123 -14.38 -7.02 3.25
C TYR A 123 -14.52 -6.92 1.73
N ASN A 124 -13.43 -7.19 1.00
CA ASN A 124 -13.41 -7.21 -0.46
C ASN A 124 -13.75 -8.59 -1.06
N SER A 125 -14.44 -9.46 -0.31
CA SER A 125 -14.78 -10.82 -0.74
C SER A 125 -16.29 -11.06 -0.76
N PHE A 126 -16.72 -12.14 -1.40
CA PHE A 126 -18.14 -12.50 -1.46
C PHE A 126 -18.68 -12.85 -0.05
N PRO A 127 -19.85 -12.31 0.36
CA PRO A 127 -20.30 -12.33 1.75
C PRO A 127 -20.90 -13.67 2.21
N THR A 128 -20.15 -14.77 2.09
CA THR A 128 -20.58 -16.12 2.52
C THR A 128 -19.99 -16.48 3.87
N ARG A 129 -20.85 -16.86 4.83
CA ARG A 129 -20.42 -17.28 6.18
C ARG A 129 -20.00 -18.76 6.23
N ILE A 130 -19.42 -19.28 5.16
CA ILE A 130 -19.00 -20.69 5.06
C ILE A 130 -17.57 -20.82 5.60
N PRO A 131 -17.29 -21.76 6.53
CA PRO A 131 -15.94 -22.02 7.02
C PRO A 131 -14.94 -22.23 5.88
N GLY A 132 -13.76 -21.60 5.99
CA GLY A 132 -12.71 -21.63 4.95
C GLY A 132 -12.76 -20.47 3.95
N THR A 133 -13.84 -19.67 3.94
CA THR A 133 -13.91 -18.46 3.09
C THR A 133 -13.24 -17.24 3.74
N ALA A 134 -12.83 -16.27 2.90
CA ALA A 134 -12.26 -15.00 3.36
C ALA A 134 -13.25 -14.19 4.22
N TYR A 135 -14.54 -14.18 3.84
CA TYR A 135 -15.57 -13.49 4.62
C TYR A 135 -15.79 -14.14 5.99
N HIS A 136 -15.85 -15.47 6.08
CA HIS A 136 -15.92 -16.18 7.37
C HIS A 136 -14.71 -15.86 8.28
N ALA A 137 -13.51 -15.82 7.71
CA ALA A 137 -12.29 -15.44 8.44
C ALA A 137 -12.36 -13.98 8.93
N ALA A 138 -12.85 -13.06 8.10
CA ALA A 138 -13.03 -11.66 8.46
C ALA A 138 -14.06 -11.45 9.56
N VAL A 139 -15.20 -12.17 9.55
CA VAL A 139 -16.18 -12.10 10.64
C VAL A 139 -15.55 -12.53 11.98
N SER A 140 -14.76 -13.60 11.98
CA SER A 140 -14.04 -14.06 13.18
C SER A 140 -12.95 -13.06 13.62
N ALA A 141 -12.20 -12.48 12.68
CA ALA A 141 -11.20 -11.47 12.97
C ALA A 141 -11.81 -10.17 13.51
N ARG A 142 -12.99 -9.78 13.01
CA ARG A 142 -13.73 -8.61 13.47
C ARG A 142 -14.17 -8.74 14.94
N LYS A 143 -14.53 -9.96 15.38
CA LYS A 143 -14.82 -10.24 16.79
C LYS A 143 -13.58 -10.06 17.66
N ARG A 144 -12.44 -10.63 17.26
CA ARG A 144 -11.16 -10.48 17.98
C ARG A 144 -10.68 -9.03 18.04
N LEU A 145 -10.83 -8.24 16.97
CA LEU A 145 -10.56 -6.80 17.01
C LEU A 145 -11.43 -6.09 18.04
N GLY A 146 -12.71 -6.44 18.12
CA GLY A 146 -13.61 -5.91 19.14
C GLY A 146 -13.13 -6.21 20.57
N GLU A 147 -12.68 -7.44 20.82
CA GLU A 147 -12.12 -7.85 22.12
C GLU A 147 -10.86 -7.04 22.47
N ILE A 148 -9.90 -6.92 21.55
CA ILE A 148 -8.68 -6.13 21.75
C ILE A 148 -9.02 -4.66 22.06
N VAL A 149 -9.95 -4.06 21.31
CA VAL A 149 -10.33 -2.65 21.51
C VAL A 149 -11.08 -2.46 22.83
N ARG A 150 -11.95 -3.40 23.23
CA ARG A 150 -12.60 -3.35 24.55
C ARG A 150 -11.58 -3.42 25.70
N GLU A 151 -10.54 -4.23 25.56
CA GLU A 151 -9.46 -4.24 26.55
C GLU A 151 -8.75 -2.88 26.65
N ILE A 152 -8.48 -2.23 25.52
CA ILE A 152 -7.87 -0.89 25.48
C ILE A 152 -8.81 0.14 26.15
N ILE A 153 -10.10 0.14 25.79
CA ILE A 153 -11.13 0.99 26.40
C ILE A 153 -11.16 0.83 27.92
N THR A 154 -11.17 -0.42 28.40
CA THR A 154 -11.20 -0.74 29.84
C THR A 154 -9.95 -0.21 30.55
N ARG A 155 -8.77 -0.34 29.93
CA ARG A 155 -7.52 0.17 30.50
C ARG A 155 -7.53 1.69 30.58
N GLU A 156 -7.97 2.37 29.53
CA GLU A 156 -8.00 3.83 29.50
C GLU A 156 -9.00 4.42 30.50
N ARG A 157 -10.18 3.81 30.68
CA ARG A 157 -11.13 4.26 31.71
C ARG A 157 -10.58 4.16 33.14
N ASN A 158 -9.70 3.21 33.39
CA ASN A 158 -9.08 3.01 34.70
C ASN A 158 -7.81 3.85 34.90
N ASN A 159 -7.32 4.51 33.86
CA ASN A 159 -6.13 5.34 33.93
C ASN A 159 -6.49 6.75 34.45
N LYS A 160 -5.78 7.19 35.51
CA LYS A 160 -5.99 8.52 36.12
C LYS A 160 -5.29 9.64 35.36
N GLU A 161 -4.30 9.31 34.53
CA GLU A 161 -3.66 10.26 33.62
C GLU A 161 -4.48 10.34 32.34
N LYS A 162 -5.40 11.30 32.27
CA LYS A 162 -6.16 11.57 31.04
C LYS A 162 -5.19 11.94 29.92
N LYS A 163 -5.11 11.12 28.88
CA LYS A 163 -4.45 11.50 27.63
C LYS A 163 -5.36 12.41 26.84
N GLU A 164 -5.15 13.72 26.98
CA GLU A 164 -5.87 14.73 26.20
C GLU A 164 -5.56 14.60 24.70
N GLY A 165 -6.59 14.76 23.85
CA GLY A 165 -6.42 15.02 22.41
C GLY A 165 -6.46 13.82 21.45
N LEU A 166 -6.80 12.61 21.91
CA LEU A 166 -6.92 11.41 21.05
C LEU A 166 -8.38 11.01 20.82
N LEU A 167 -8.68 10.35 19.70
CA LEU A 167 -10.05 9.95 19.36
C LEU A 167 -10.67 9.05 20.44
N LEU A 168 -9.93 8.09 20.98
CA LEU A 168 -10.40 7.25 22.08
C LEU A 168 -10.82 8.08 23.30
N GLY A 169 -10.00 9.05 23.72
CA GLY A 169 -10.33 9.95 24.83
C GLY A 169 -11.58 10.79 24.55
N GLN A 170 -11.69 11.31 23.34
CA GLN A 170 -12.86 12.09 22.91
C GLN A 170 -14.15 11.28 22.92
N LEU A 171 -14.12 10.02 22.46
CA LEU A 171 -15.28 9.13 22.47
C LEU A 171 -15.64 8.65 23.89
N LEU A 172 -14.65 8.50 24.77
CA LEU A 172 -14.87 8.16 26.18
C LEU A 172 -15.50 9.30 26.98
N ASP A 173 -15.06 10.53 26.73
CA ASP A 173 -15.59 11.73 27.37
C ASP A 173 -16.86 12.28 26.70
N PHE A 174 -17.30 11.66 25.59
CA PHE A 174 -18.47 12.10 24.84
C PHE A 174 -19.75 12.02 25.68
N LYS A 175 -20.52 13.09 25.64
CA LYS A 175 -21.89 13.17 26.15
C LYS A 175 -22.78 13.82 25.10
N ASP A 176 -23.95 13.25 24.85
CA ASP A 176 -24.97 13.89 24.03
C ASP A 176 -25.69 15.04 24.77
N GLY A 177 -26.68 15.66 24.12
CA GLY A 177 -27.44 16.76 24.68
C GLY A 177 -28.30 16.40 25.91
N GLU A 178 -28.54 15.11 26.15
CA GLU A 178 -29.29 14.59 27.31
C GLU A 178 -28.35 13.98 28.38
N GLY A 179 -27.03 14.00 28.14
CA GLY A 179 -26.02 13.42 29.02
C GLY A 179 -25.75 11.94 28.79
N GLY A 180 -26.32 11.34 27.74
CA GLY A 180 -26.06 9.97 27.31
C GLY A 180 -24.62 9.77 26.81
N THR A 181 -24.05 8.61 27.10
CA THR A 181 -22.68 8.24 26.72
C THR A 181 -22.68 7.13 25.67
N LEU A 182 -21.64 7.04 24.86
CA LEU A 182 -21.47 5.92 23.93
C LEU A 182 -21.22 4.60 24.67
N THR A 183 -21.78 3.52 24.13
CA THR A 183 -21.49 2.15 24.57
C THR A 183 -20.09 1.71 24.13
N ASP A 184 -19.51 0.72 24.81
CA ASP A 184 -18.18 0.21 24.47
C ASP A 184 -18.14 -0.39 23.06
N GLU A 185 -19.25 -0.99 22.61
CA GLU A 185 -19.45 -1.43 21.24
C GLU A 185 -19.41 -0.27 20.23
N GLU A 186 -20.14 0.81 20.47
CA GLU A 186 -20.15 1.97 19.57
C GLU A 186 -18.78 2.64 19.50
N ILE A 187 -18.11 2.77 20.65
CA ILE A 187 -16.74 3.30 20.71
C ILE A 187 -15.82 2.38 19.90
N ALA A 188 -15.84 1.06 20.16
CA ALA A 188 -14.99 0.11 19.46
C ALA A 188 -15.22 0.12 17.94
N ASP A 189 -16.48 0.18 17.51
CA ASP A 189 -16.86 0.22 16.10
C ASP A 189 -16.35 1.48 15.40
N ASN A 190 -16.46 2.65 16.05
CA ASN A 190 -15.93 3.90 15.53
C ASN A 190 -14.40 3.91 15.44
N LEU A 191 -13.72 3.47 16.50
CA LEU A 191 -12.25 3.37 16.51
C LEU A 191 -11.78 2.42 15.40
N ILE A 192 -12.49 1.30 15.20
CA ILE A 192 -12.16 0.34 14.15
C ILE A 192 -12.39 0.92 12.75
N GLY A 193 -13.51 1.62 12.57
CA GLY A 193 -13.87 2.27 11.31
C GLY A 193 -12.85 3.33 10.90
N VAL A 194 -12.38 4.16 11.83
CA VAL A 194 -11.39 5.21 11.53
C VAL A 194 -10.05 4.62 11.09
N VAL A 195 -9.52 3.61 11.80
CA VAL A 195 -8.27 2.95 11.41
C VAL A 195 -8.41 2.28 10.04
N PHE A 196 -9.55 1.63 9.79
CA PHE A 196 -9.84 1.01 8.49
C PHE A 196 -9.84 2.06 7.35
N ALA A 197 -10.54 3.17 7.54
CA ALA A 197 -10.65 4.24 6.55
C ALA A 197 -9.31 4.94 6.29
N ALA A 198 -8.51 5.17 7.33
CA ALA A 198 -7.26 5.94 7.25
C ALA A 198 -6.11 5.18 6.58
N ARG A 199 -6.10 3.84 6.62
CA ARG A 199 -4.94 3.05 6.18
C ARG A 199 -4.71 3.13 4.67
N ASP A 200 -5.68 2.68 3.88
CA ASP A 200 -5.48 2.46 2.44
C ASP A 200 -5.57 3.76 1.64
N THR A 201 -6.42 4.68 2.08
CA THR A 201 -6.58 6.01 1.47
C THR A 201 -5.30 6.83 1.63
N THR A 202 -4.78 6.94 2.85
CA THR A 202 -3.52 7.66 3.14
C THR A 202 -2.33 7.00 2.45
N ALA A 203 -2.24 5.66 2.49
CA ALA A 203 -1.16 4.94 1.80
C ALA A 203 -1.19 5.18 0.28
N SER A 204 -2.37 5.24 -0.33
CA SER A 204 -2.53 5.57 -1.75
C SER A 204 -2.05 6.98 -2.03
N VAL A 205 -2.51 7.97 -1.27
CA VAL A 205 -2.09 9.38 -1.43
C VAL A 205 -0.57 9.52 -1.29
N LEU A 206 0.02 8.95 -0.24
CA LEU A 206 1.47 8.99 -0.03
C LEU A 206 2.22 8.29 -1.17
N THR A 207 1.67 7.22 -1.74
CA THR A 207 2.28 6.51 -2.88
C THR A 207 2.30 7.42 -4.11
N TRP A 208 1.19 8.11 -4.39
CA TRP A 208 1.10 9.06 -5.50
C TRP A 208 2.02 10.26 -5.28
N VAL A 209 2.09 10.80 -4.07
CA VAL A 209 3.03 11.87 -3.72
C VAL A 209 4.47 11.44 -4.02
N LEU A 210 4.89 10.27 -3.55
CA LEU A 210 6.23 9.76 -3.84
C LEU A 210 6.45 9.52 -5.33
N LYS A 211 5.44 9.04 -6.06
CA LYS A 211 5.53 8.84 -7.51
C LYS A 211 5.73 10.17 -8.25
N PHE A 212 4.94 11.18 -7.93
CA PHE A 212 5.04 12.50 -8.57
C PHE A 212 6.36 13.21 -8.24
N LEU A 213 6.83 13.11 -6.99
CA LEU A 213 8.14 13.63 -6.60
C LEU A 213 9.29 12.91 -7.31
N ALA A 214 9.16 11.59 -7.55
CA ALA A 214 10.17 10.83 -8.28
C ALA A 214 10.21 11.17 -9.78
N ASP A 215 9.06 11.48 -10.38
CA ASP A 215 8.95 11.80 -11.80
C ASP A 215 9.33 13.26 -12.12
N ASP A 216 9.07 14.20 -11.20
CA ASP A 216 9.32 15.63 -11.41
C ASP A 216 10.45 16.14 -10.50
N ARG A 217 11.64 16.28 -11.08
CA ARG A 217 12.83 16.78 -10.39
C ARG A 217 12.69 18.24 -9.96
N LYS A 218 11.91 19.09 -10.65
CA LYS A 218 11.68 20.48 -10.23
C LYS A 218 10.80 20.53 -9.00
N LEU A 219 9.72 19.74 -8.99
CA LEU A 219 8.84 19.61 -7.83
C LEU A 219 9.60 19.08 -6.60
N LEU A 220 10.44 18.07 -6.80
CA LEU A 220 11.27 17.52 -5.74
C LEU A 220 12.21 18.56 -5.12
N GLU A 221 12.90 19.36 -5.95
CA GLU A 221 13.78 20.41 -5.45
C GLU A 221 13.00 21.53 -4.75
N ALA A 222 11.81 21.90 -5.24
CA ALA A 222 10.95 22.87 -4.58
C ALA A 222 10.53 22.43 -3.17
N VAL A 223 10.13 21.16 -3.00
CA VAL A 223 9.76 20.60 -1.69
C VAL A 223 10.97 20.55 -0.74
N LYS A 224 12.16 20.20 -1.24
CA LYS A 224 13.39 20.20 -0.43
C LYS A 224 13.79 21.58 0.07
N VAL A 225 13.60 22.63 -0.75
CA VAL A 225 13.91 24.01 -0.37
C VAL A 225 12.86 24.55 0.62
N GLY A 226 11.57 24.27 0.38
CA GLY A 226 10.50 24.66 1.31
C GLY A 226 10.62 24.02 2.69
N GLY A 227 11.10 22.77 2.78
CA GLY A 227 11.34 22.08 4.04
C GLY A 227 12.52 22.59 4.88
N ARG A 228 13.30 23.57 4.39
CA ARG A 228 14.33 24.26 5.20
C ARG A 228 13.80 25.45 6.01
N TYR A 229 12.52 25.78 5.83
CA TYR A 229 11.86 26.94 6.47
C TYR A 229 10.75 26.53 7.44
N ILE A 230 10.68 25.23 7.82
CA ILE A 230 9.75 24.69 8.83
C ILE A 230 10.56 24.11 9.97
#